data_AF-A0A2S3Y4W9-F1
#
_entry.id   AF-A0A2S3Y4W9-F1
#
_cell.length_a   1.000
_cell.length_b   1.000
_cell.length_c   1.000
_cell.angle_alpha   90.00
_cell.angle_beta   90.00
_cell.angle_gamma   90.00
#
_symmetry.space_group_name_H-M   'P 1'
#
loop_
_entity.id
_entity.type
_entity.pdbx_description
1 polymer ?
#
loop_
_entity_poly.entity_id
_entity_poly.type
_entity_poly.pdbx_seq_one_letter_code
_entity_poly.pdbx_strand_id
1 'polypeptide(L)'
;MAWDEWEQLKADAAAGGSAQMQLNQAPSEDGTWADSASGDMKSDKKAWVKAGESVTGLKTGVGKALVKLADGQAGLGDTGGCRSAVAQKELYDSWKKYVGDVSDRCAALGGLLQQAGHDLSKSDQEVKADLEKLEVKYKDTEAVGGQARGR
;
A
#
# COMPACT_ATOMS: atom_id res chain seq x y z
N MET A 1 -31.82 49.89 12.08
CA MET A 1 -30.44 50.32 12.38
C MET A 1 -29.41 49.28 11.94
N ALA A 2 -29.17 48.16 12.63
CA ALA A 2 -28.17 47.18 12.16
C ALA A 2 -28.52 46.49 10.81
N TRP A 3 -29.81 46.46 10.45
CA TRP A 3 -30.29 45.89 9.17
C TRP A 3 -30.07 46.82 7.98
N ASP A 4 -30.14 48.14 8.20
CA ASP A 4 -29.96 49.14 7.14
C ASP A 4 -28.49 49.24 6.75
N GLU A 5 -27.58 49.05 7.71
CA GLU A 5 -26.14 48.94 7.50
C GLU A 5 -25.77 47.71 6.67
N TRP A 6 -26.53 46.62 6.82
CA TRP A 6 -26.32 45.38 6.07
C TRP A 6 -26.75 45.50 4.60
N GLU A 7 -27.84 46.23 4.34
CA GLU A 7 -28.29 46.51 2.97
C GLU A 7 -27.37 47.50 2.25
N GLN A 8 -26.82 48.51 2.96
CA GLN A 8 -25.81 49.40 2.39
C GLN A 8 -24.53 48.66 2.00
N LEU A 9 -24.03 47.76 2.84
CA LEU A 9 -22.84 46.95 2.56
C LEU A 9 -23.01 46.05 1.31
N LYS A 10 -24.20 45.49 1.09
CA LYS A 10 -24.51 44.72 -0.12
C LYS A 10 -24.63 45.61 -1.36
N ALA A 11 -25.26 46.76 -1.22
CA ALA A 11 -25.43 47.70 -2.33
C ALA A 11 -24.06 48.24 -2.81
N ASP A 12 -23.15 48.58 -1.89
CA ASP A 12 -21.79 49.02 -2.20
C ASP A 12 -20.95 47.92 -2.87
N ALA A 13 -21.11 46.66 -2.46
CA ALA A 13 -20.46 45.52 -3.10
C ALA A 13 -20.98 45.26 -4.53
N ALA A 14 -22.26 45.54 -4.79
CA ALA A 14 -22.89 45.34 -6.09
C ALA A 14 -22.68 46.53 -7.07
N ALA A 15 -22.44 47.75 -6.55
CA ALA A 15 -22.42 48.99 -7.33
C ALA A 15 -21.08 49.34 -8.01
N GLY A 16 -20.02 48.53 -7.84
CA GLY A 16 -18.88 48.59 -8.77
C GLY A 16 -17.57 49.17 -8.23
N GLY A 17 -17.14 48.77 -7.04
CA GLY A 17 -15.72 48.72 -6.74
C GLY A 17 -15.24 47.29 -6.95
N SER A 18 -14.35 47.05 -7.90
CA SER A 18 -13.57 45.81 -7.96
C SER A 18 -12.77 45.68 -6.66
N ALA A 19 -13.39 45.14 -5.61
CA ALA A 19 -12.68 44.63 -4.47
C ALA A 19 -11.89 43.43 -5.01
N GLN A 20 -10.67 43.70 -5.47
CA GLN A 20 -9.71 42.67 -5.77
C GLN A 20 -9.58 41.84 -4.50
N MET A 21 -10.24 40.69 -4.49
CA MET A 21 -9.97 39.65 -3.51
C MET A 21 -8.52 39.24 -3.71
N GLN A 22 -7.61 39.91 -3.00
CA GLN A 22 -6.26 39.42 -2.82
C GLN A 22 -6.37 38.18 -1.93
N LEU A 23 -6.57 37.03 -2.58
CA LEU A 23 -6.15 35.75 -2.02
C LEU A 23 -4.68 35.92 -1.60
N ASN A 24 -4.32 35.49 -0.39
CA ASN A 24 -2.94 35.46 0.07
C ASN A 24 -2.11 34.62 -0.91
N GLN A 25 -1.51 35.26 -1.92
CA GLN A 25 -0.53 34.65 -2.79
C GLN A 25 0.82 34.71 -2.07
N ALA A 26 1.54 33.58 -2.07
CA ALA A 26 2.91 33.54 -1.61
C ALA A 26 3.78 34.53 -2.43
N PRO A 27 4.86 35.09 -1.87
CA PRO A 27 5.66 36.10 -2.55
C PRO A 27 6.15 35.59 -3.91
N SER A 28 5.90 36.38 -4.95
CA SER A 28 6.51 36.16 -6.26
C SER A 28 7.97 36.58 -6.18
N GLU A 29 8.86 35.61 -6.10
CA GLU A 29 10.28 35.84 -6.30
C GLU A 29 10.59 35.58 -7.78
N ASP A 30 10.82 36.67 -8.51
CA ASP A 30 11.49 36.67 -9.80
C ASP A 30 12.88 36.02 -9.65
N GLY A 31 12.92 34.71 -9.83
CA GLY A 31 14.13 33.92 -9.77
C GLY A 31 13.84 32.60 -10.44
N THR A 32 14.08 32.56 -11.75
CA THR A 32 14.11 31.37 -12.63
C THR A 32 13.48 30.15 -11.98
N TRP A 33 12.15 30.01 -12.09
CA TRP A 33 11.52 28.75 -11.74
C TRP A 33 12.23 27.69 -12.55
N ALA A 34 13.01 26.88 -11.85
CA ALA A 34 13.63 25.71 -12.40
C ALA A 34 12.49 24.91 -13.04
N ASP A 35 12.49 24.89 -14.37
CA ASP A 35 11.77 23.93 -15.18
C ASP A 35 12.39 22.55 -14.94
N SER A 36 12.19 22.07 -13.71
CA SER A 36 12.88 20.90 -13.19
C SER A 36 11.91 20.14 -12.30
N ALA A 37 11.11 19.35 -13.00
CA ALA A 37 10.53 18.10 -12.52
C ALA A 37 9.40 18.17 -11.49
N SER A 38 8.54 19.20 -11.53
CA SER A 38 7.13 18.96 -11.19
C SER A 38 6.40 18.44 -12.44
N GLY A 39 6.89 17.33 -13.00
CA GLY A 39 6.11 16.59 -13.98
C GLY A 39 4.81 16.21 -13.30
N ASP A 40 3.70 16.71 -13.83
CA ASP A 40 2.33 16.51 -13.37
C ASP A 40 2.11 15.03 -13.02
N MET A 41 2.35 14.65 -11.74
CA MET A 41 2.32 13.26 -11.29
C MET A 41 0.86 12.87 -11.13
N LYS A 42 0.22 12.65 -12.27
CA LYS A 42 -1.17 12.22 -12.33
C LYS A 42 -1.24 10.78 -11.85
N SER A 43 -1.91 10.57 -10.72
CA SER A 43 -2.30 9.24 -10.28
C SER A 43 -3.27 8.63 -11.29
N ASP A 44 -2.92 7.47 -11.86
CA ASP A 44 -3.75 6.78 -12.86
C ASP A 44 -4.52 5.63 -12.19
N LYS A 45 -5.84 5.78 -12.09
CA LYS A 45 -6.76 4.77 -11.55
C LYS A 45 -6.55 3.38 -12.16
N LYS A 46 -6.39 3.32 -13.48
CA LYS A 46 -6.26 2.06 -14.21
C LYS A 46 -4.92 1.40 -13.88
N ALA A 47 -3.86 2.18 -13.70
CA ALA A 47 -2.55 1.68 -13.27
C ALA A 47 -2.63 1.05 -11.87
N TRP A 48 -3.26 1.73 -10.90
CA TRP A 48 -3.45 1.20 -9.54
C TRP A 48 -4.30 -0.07 -9.50
N VAL A 49 -5.44 -0.07 -10.18
CA VAL A 49 -6.32 -1.26 -10.27
C VAL A 49 -5.58 -2.43 -10.91
N LYS A 50 -4.89 -2.20 -12.03
CA LYS A 50 -4.12 -3.24 -12.72
C LYS A 50 -2.95 -3.77 -11.87
N ALA A 51 -2.27 -2.90 -11.14
CA ALA A 51 -1.22 -3.30 -10.21
C ALA A 51 -1.80 -4.19 -9.11
N GLY A 52 -2.92 -3.79 -8.51
CA GLY A 52 -3.57 -4.58 -7.47
C GLY A 52 -4.12 -5.93 -7.96
N GLU A 53 -4.69 -5.99 -9.18
CA GLU A 53 -5.08 -7.24 -9.83
C GLU A 53 -3.88 -8.17 -10.05
N SER A 54 -2.77 -7.62 -10.55
CA SER A 54 -1.54 -8.37 -10.82
C SER A 54 -0.94 -8.94 -9.53
N VAL A 55 -0.86 -8.13 -8.46
CA VAL A 55 -0.35 -8.56 -7.15
C VAL A 55 -1.29 -9.61 -6.54
N THR A 56 -2.60 -9.42 -6.61
CA THR A 56 -3.58 -10.44 -6.17
C THR A 56 -3.44 -11.73 -6.98
N GLY A 57 -3.18 -11.63 -8.28
CA GLY A 57 -2.97 -12.77 -9.18
C GLY A 57 -1.82 -13.69 -8.76
N LEU A 58 -0.77 -13.14 -8.14
CA LEU A 58 0.36 -13.93 -7.61
C LEU A 58 -0.09 -15.00 -6.62
N LYS A 59 -1.17 -14.76 -5.85
CA LYS A 59 -1.75 -15.73 -4.91
C LYS A 59 -2.08 -17.06 -5.58
N THR A 60 -2.47 -17.07 -6.85
CA THR A 60 -2.76 -18.31 -7.58
C THR A 60 -1.51 -19.18 -7.73
N GLY A 61 -0.37 -18.57 -8.09
CA GLY A 61 0.91 -19.26 -8.20
C GLY A 61 1.40 -19.76 -6.83
N VAL A 62 1.30 -18.90 -5.82
CA VAL A 62 1.66 -19.24 -4.42
C VAL A 62 0.80 -20.39 -3.88
N GLY A 63 -0.51 -20.35 -4.13
CA GLY A 63 -1.44 -21.42 -3.74
C GLY A 63 -1.09 -22.76 -4.39
N LYS A 64 -0.75 -22.76 -5.68
CA LYS A 64 -0.25 -23.97 -6.37
C LYS A 64 1.05 -24.49 -5.77
N ALA A 65 1.95 -23.59 -5.36
CA ALA A 65 3.19 -23.98 -4.68
C ALA A 65 2.93 -24.60 -3.30
N LEU A 66 1.99 -24.05 -2.51
CA LEU A 66 1.58 -24.62 -1.23
C LEU A 66 0.98 -26.02 -1.38
N VAL A 67 0.16 -26.25 -2.41
CA VAL A 67 -0.36 -27.59 -2.72
C VAL A 67 0.79 -28.55 -3.01
N LYS A 68 1.72 -28.18 -3.89
CA LYS A 68 2.89 -29.02 -4.20
C LYS A 68 3.76 -29.29 -2.98
N LEU A 69 3.91 -28.31 -2.09
CA LEU A 69 4.66 -28.47 -0.83
C LEU A 69 3.96 -29.48 0.09
N ALA A 70 2.64 -29.41 0.21
CA ALA A 70 1.84 -30.37 0.98
C ALA A 70 1.91 -31.78 0.36
N ASP A 71 1.81 -31.88 -0.96
CA ASP A 71 1.92 -33.15 -1.69
C ASP A 71 3.31 -33.78 -1.50
N GLY A 72 4.38 -32.97 -1.54
CA GLY A 72 5.75 -33.44 -1.30
C GLY A 72 6.02 -33.89 0.13
N GLN A 73 5.22 -33.45 1.10
CA GLN A 73 5.27 -33.89 2.49
C GLN A 73 4.42 -35.14 2.76
N ALA A 74 3.54 -35.51 1.83
CA ALA A 74 2.66 -36.65 1.98
C ALA A 74 3.47 -37.95 2.16
N GLY A 75 3.03 -38.79 3.10
CA GLY A 75 3.67 -40.08 3.37
C GLY A 75 4.83 -40.06 4.38
N LEU A 76 5.19 -38.90 4.97
CA LEU A 76 6.24 -38.86 6.00
C LEU A 76 5.90 -39.69 7.25
N GLY A 77 4.61 -39.85 7.58
CA GLY A 77 4.16 -40.69 8.70
C GLY A 77 4.61 -40.18 10.07
N ASP A 78 4.77 -41.10 11.03
CA ASP A 78 5.37 -40.79 12.33
C ASP A 78 6.88 -40.56 12.16
N THR A 79 7.39 -39.47 12.72
CA THR A 79 8.81 -39.08 12.61
C THR A 79 9.65 -39.65 13.76
N GLY A 80 9.04 -40.39 14.69
CA GLY A 80 9.72 -41.03 15.81
C GLY A 80 10.91 -41.90 15.36
N GLY A 81 12.06 -41.72 16.00
CA GLY A 81 13.27 -42.51 15.73
C GLY A 81 14.09 -42.09 14.50
N CYS A 82 13.62 -41.14 13.68
CA CYS A 82 14.34 -40.65 12.51
C CYS A 82 14.56 -39.13 12.58
N ARG A 83 15.79 -38.71 12.92
CA ARG A 83 16.13 -37.28 13.08
C ARG A 83 15.92 -36.47 11.81
N SER A 84 16.19 -37.04 10.63
CA SER A 84 15.95 -36.37 9.36
C SER A 84 14.47 -36.20 9.06
N ALA A 85 13.61 -37.15 9.46
CA ALA A 85 12.16 -37.02 9.31
C ALA A 85 11.59 -35.90 10.20
N VAL A 86 12.07 -35.78 11.44
CA VAL A 86 11.71 -34.66 12.34
C VAL A 86 12.12 -33.32 11.71
N ALA A 87 13.37 -33.19 11.27
CA ALA A 87 13.86 -31.97 10.63
C ALA A 87 13.10 -31.62 9.34
N GLN A 88 12.74 -32.62 8.52
CA GLN A 88 11.93 -32.43 7.32
C GLN A 88 10.54 -31.85 7.66
N LYS A 89 9.90 -32.35 8.73
CA LYS A 89 8.60 -31.83 9.20
C LYS A 89 8.69 -30.38 9.67
N GLU A 90 9.71 -30.05 10.46
CA GLU A 90 9.95 -28.67 10.92
C GLU A 90 10.18 -27.73 9.73
N LEU A 91 10.97 -28.16 8.74
CA LEU A 91 11.22 -27.39 7.52
C LEU A 91 9.92 -27.18 6.73
N TYR A 92 9.13 -28.22 6.54
CA TYR A 92 7.83 -28.13 5.88
C TYR A 92 6.90 -27.13 6.57
N ASP A 93 6.75 -27.22 7.89
CA ASP A 93 5.87 -26.33 8.67
C ASP A 93 6.33 -24.86 8.55
N SER A 94 7.65 -24.62 8.60
CA SER A 94 8.23 -23.29 8.41
C SER A 94 7.95 -22.73 7.01
N TRP A 95 8.17 -23.52 5.95
CA TRP A 95 7.93 -23.08 4.58
C TRP A 95 6.45 -22.89 4.28
N LYS A 96 5.59 -23.78 4.78
CA LYS A 96 4.13 -23.65 4.65
C LYS A 96 3.65 -22.34 5.27
N LYS A 97 4.14 -22.02 6.48
CA LYS A 97 3.83 -20.75 7.13
C LYS A 97 4.32 -19.56 6.31
N TYR A 98 5.60 -19.54 5.95
CA TYR A 98 6.19 -18.42 5.20
C TYR A 98 5.48 -18.15 3.87
N VAL A 99 5.27 -19.20 3.07
CA VAL A 99 4.63 -19.08 1.76
C VAL A 99 3.13 -18.71 1.90
N GLY A 100 2.47 -19.18 2.97
CA GLY A 100 1.12 -18.75 3.34
C GLY A 100 1.06 -17.25 3.66
N ASP A 101 1.97 -16.77 4.51
CA ASP A 101 2.08 -15.36 4.90
C ASP A 101 2.36 -14.46 3.67
N VAL A 102 3.17 -14.93 2.70
CA VAL A 102 3.38 -14.26 1.41
C VAL A 102 2.09 -14.18 0.58
N SER A 103 1.32 -15.27 0.49
CA SER A 103 0.03 -15.28 -0.20
C SER A 103 -0.93 -14.24 0.39
N ASP A 104 -0.99 -14.16 1.71
CA ASP A 104 -1.86 -13.22 2.41
C ASP A 104 -1.41 -11.77 2.22
N ARG A 105 -0.09 -11.53 2.18
CA ARG A 105 0.47 -10.21 1.85
C ARG A 105 0.11 -9.79 0.42
N CYS A 106 0.21 -10.70 -0.56
CA CYS A 106 -0.23 -10.42 -1.92
C CYS A 106 -1.71 -10.04 -1.99
N ALA A 107 -2.58 -10.75 -1.25
CA ALA A 107 -4.00 -10.42 -1.20
C ALA A 107 -4.24 -9.03 -0.56
N ALA A 108 -3.59 -8.74 0.56
CA ALA A 108 -3.77 -7.49 1.28
C ALA A 108 -3.22 -6.28 0.51
N LEU A 109 -2.01 -6.39 -0.04
CA LEU A 109 -1.41 -5.35 -0.87
C LEU A 109 -2.20 -5.14 -2.16
N GLY A 110 -2.61 -6.24 -2.83
CA GLY A 110 -3.40 -6.17 -4.04
C GLY A 110 -4.73 -5.44 -3.84
N GLY A 111 -5.44 -5.74 -2.74
CA GLY A 111 -6.67 -5.04 -2.37
C GLY A 111 -6.46 -3.55 -2.06
N LEU A 112 -5.37 -3.20 -1.36
CA LEU A 112 -5.03 -1.80 -1.08
C LEU A 112 -4.77 -1.01 -2.37
N LEU A 113 -4.00 -1.58 -3.30
CA LEU A 113 -3.72 -0.94 -4.59
C LEU A 113 -5.00 -0.75 -5.43
N GLN A 114 -5.88 -1.76 -5.45
CA GLN A 114 -7.19 -1.63 -6.10
C GLN A 114 -8.03 -0.52 -5.46
N GLN A 115 -8.05 -0.45 -4.13
CA GLN A 115 -8.81 0.56 -3.40
C GLN A 115 -8.26 1.97 -3.63
N ALA A 116 -6.94 2.15 -3.61
CA ALA A 116 -6.30 3.43 -3.92
C ALA A 116 -6.69 3.93 -5.32
N GLY A 117 -6.72 3.03 -6.31
CA GLY A 117 -7.20 3.35 -7.65
C GLY A 117 -8.71 3.63 -7.74
N HIS A 118 -9.52 2.82 -7.06
CA HIS A 118 -10.97 2.97 -7.07
C HIS A 118 -11.38 4.33 -6.49
N ASP A 119 -10.82 4.66 -5.34
CA ASP A 119 -11.30 5.74 -4.51
C ASP A 119 -10.74 7.09 -4.98
N LEU A 120 -9.50 7.18 -5.52
CA LEU A 120 -8.84 8.43 -5.99
C LEU A 120 -8.96 9.65 -5.03
N SER A 121 -9.48 9.41 -3.84
CA SER A 121 -9.91 10.34 -2.80
C SER A 121 -9.13 10.10 -1.52
N LYS A 122 -8.46 8.95 -1.42
CA LYS A 122 -7.37 8.78 -0.47
C LYS A 122 -6.23 9.67 -0.90
N SER A 123 -5.78 10.50 0.03
CA SER A 123 -4.52 11.22 -0.12
C SER A 123 -3.36 10.23 -0.18
N ASP A 124 -2.26 10.62 -0.83
CA ASP A 124 -1.02 9.82 -0.84
C ASP A 124 -0.54 9.49 0.58
N GLN A 125 -0.84 10.35 1.55
CA GLN A 125 -0.51 10.15 2.96
C GLN A 125 -1.31 9.00 3.60
N GLU A 126 -2.58 8.83 3.25
CA GLU A 126 -3.40 7.69 3.72
C GLU A 126 -2.96 6.39 3.05
N VAL A 127 -2.67 6.43 1.74
CA VAL A 127 -2.11 5.26 1.03
C VAL A 127 -0.78 4.84 1.66
N LYS A 128 0.09 5.80 1.97
CA LYS A 128 1.36 5.54 2.67
C LYS A 128 1.14 4.91 4.05
N ALA A 129 0.23 5.46 4.85
CA ALA A 129 -0.07 4.93 6.17
C ALA A 129 -0.62 3.49 6.11
N ASP A 130 -1.43 3.17 5.11
CA ASP A 130 -1.94 1.81 4.91
C ASP A 130 -0.82 0.84 4.47
N LEU A 131 0.15 1.29 3.68
CA LEU A 131 1.34 0.51 3.31
C LEU A 131 2.26 0.25 4.52
N GLU A 132 2.48 1.25 5.38
CA GLU A 132 3.27 1.09 6.61
C GLU A 132 2.64 0.07 7.56
N LYS A 133 1.29 0.01 7.66
CA LYS A 133 0.60 -1.03 8.43
C LYS A 133 0.83 -2.42 7.85
N LEU A 134 0.88 -2.57 6.51
CA LEU A 134 1.21 -3.84 5.88
C LEU A 134 2.65 -4.26 6.18
N GLU A 135 3.60 -3.33 6.16
CA GLU A 135 4.99 -3.60 6.51
C GLU A 135 5.12 -4.11 7.94
N VAL A 136 4.41 -3.50 8.90
CA VAL A 136 4.40 -3.97 10.30
C VAL A 136 3.72 -5.33 10.42
N LYS A 137 2.58 -5.55 9.75
CA LYS A 137 1.82 -6.80 9.81
C LYS A 137 2.58 -7.99 9.22
N TYR A 138 3.24 -7.76 8.10
CA TYR A 138 4.00 -8.77 7.36
C TYR A 138 5.50 -8.53 7.49
N LYS A 139 5.94 -7.96 8.63
CA LYS A 139 7.35 -7.72 8.92
C LYS A 139 8.13 -8.95 8.51
N ASP A 140 9.02 -8.79 7.53
CA ASP A 140 9.58 -9.92 6.80
C ASP A 140 10.02 -10.99 7.82
N THR A 141 9.65 -12.23 7.55
CA THR A 141 10.26 -13.34 8.29
C THR A 141 11.75 -13.17 8.06
N GLU A 142 12.53 -12.97 9.13
CA GLU A 142 13.99 -13.08 8.99
C GLU A 142 14.27 -14.35 8.18
N ALA A 143 15.30 -14.36 7.35
CA ALA A 143 15.69 -15.58 6.66
C ALA A 143 16.01 -16.67 7.69
N VAL A 144 15.01 -17.46 8.07
CA VAL A 144 15.09 -18.49 9.12
C VAL A 144 15.72 -19.79 8.58
N GLY A 145 15.86 -19.91 7.26
CA GLY A 145 16.57 -21.01 6.61
C GLY A 145 18.07 -20.75 6.57
N GLY A 146 18.87 -21.63 7.18
CA GLY A 146 20.34 -21.59 7.04
C GLY A 146 21.08 -20.64 8.00
N GLN A 147 20.41 -20.08 9.01
CA GLN A 147 21.10 -19.41 10.11
C GLN A 147 21.93 -20.45 10.87
N ALA A 148 23.24 -20.47 10.60
CA ALA A 148 24.20 -21.27 11.35
C ALA A 148 24.20 -20.81 12.81
N ARG A 149 23.34 -21.38 13.64
CA ARG A 149 23.57 -21.41 15.08
C ARG A 149 24.75 -22.33 15.28
N GLY A 150 25.92 -21.73 15.45
CA GLY A 150 27.20 -22.41 15.49
C GLY A 150 27.18 -23.71 16.27
N ARG A 151 27.65 -24.76 15.60
CA ARG A 151 28.49 -25.80 16.17
C ARG A 151 29.38 -26.37 15.08
#